data_AF-A0A6B3C849-F1
#
_entry.id   AF-A0A6B3C849-F1
#
_cell.length_a   1.000
_cell.length_b   1.000
_cell.length_c   1.000
_cell.angle_alpha   90.00
_cell.angle_beta   90.00
_cell.angle_gamma   90.00
#
_symmetry.space_group_name_H-M   'P 1'
#
loop_
_entity.id
_entity.type
_entity.pdbx_description
1 polymer ?
#
loop_
_entity_poly.entity_id
_entity_poly.type
_entity_poly.pdbx_seq_one_letter_code
_entity_poly.pdbx_strand_id
1 'polypeptide(L)' 'MATQTFTTTLLLDGNNTGVEVPPAVVEALGAGKRAAVVVTVNGHTYRSTLAVMGGRHLIP' A
#
# COMPACT_ATOMS: atom_id res chain seq x y z
N MET A 1 12.38 -11.41 -0.59
CA MET A 1 11.13 -10.61 -0.57
C MET A 1 11.23 -9.60 -1.68
N ALA A 2 10.21 -9.47 -2.53
CA ALA A 2 10.22 -8.47 -3.60
C ALA A 2 10.01 -7.08 -2.99
N THR A 3 10.89 -6.13 -3.32
CA THR A 3 10.79 -4.75 -2.84
C THR A 3 10.39 -3.87 -4.02
N GLN A 4 9.23 -3.23 -3.91
CA GLN A 4 8.72 -2.31 -4.92
C GLN A 4 8.72 -0.89 -4.37
N THR A 5 9.20 0.06 -5.17
CA THR A 5 9.22 1.49 -4.84
C THR A 5 8.37 2.24 -5.85
N PHE A 6 7.51 3.13 -5.37
CA PHE A 6 6.69 3.99 -6.20
C PHE A 6 6.47 5.32 -5.48
N THR A 7 6.06 6.35 -6.22
CA THR A 7 5.67 7.65 -5.67
C THR A 7 4.16 7.75 -5.74
N THR A 8 3.54 8.18 -4.64
CA THR A 8 2.10 8.42 -4.56
C THR A 8 1.81 9.58 -3.63
N THR A 9 0.56 10.05 -3.63
CA THR A 9 0.08 11.04 -2.66
C THR A 9 -0.63 10.31 -1.52
N LEU A 10 -0.35 10.70 -0.28
CA LEU A 10 -1.07 10.18 0.88
C LEU A 10 -2.49 10.73 0.87
N LEU A 11 -3.47 9.83 0.95
CA LEU A 11 -4.88 10.17 1.01
C LEU A 11 -5.32 10.20 2.47
N LEU A 12 -5.99 11.28 2.88
CA LEU A 12 -6.61 11.37 4.20
C LEU A 12 -8.11 11.14 4.06
N ASP A 13 -8.64 10.16 4.78
CA ASP A 13 -10.07 9.88 4.89
C ASP A 13 -10.48 9.84 6.36
N GLY A 14 -11.08 10.94 6.85
CA GLY A 14 -11.36 11.14 8.26
C GLY A 14 -10.08 11.16 9.11
N ASN A 15 -9.91 10.15 9.96
CA ASN A 15 -8.73 9.95 10.81
C ASN A 15 -7.75 8.88 10.27
N ASN A 16 -8.05 8.29 9.11
CA ASN A 16 -7.21 7.27 8.49
C ASN A 16 -6.40 7.84 7.33
N THR A 17 -5.15 7.43 7.23
CA THR A 17 -4.30 7.75 6.08
C THR A 17 -4.19 6.51 5.20
N GLY A 18 -4.52 6.64 3.92
CA GLY A 18 -4.37 5.60 2.92
C GLY A 18 -3.21 5.89 1.99
N VAL A 19 -2.31 4.92 1.81
CA VAL A 19 -1.29 4.96 0.75
C VAL A 19 -1.85 4.24 -0.46
N GLU A 20 -2.15 4.96 -1.54
CA GLU A 20 -2.64 4.34 -2.78
C GLU A 20 -1.52 3.61 -3.51
N VAL A 21 -1.69 2.31 -3.71
CA VAL A 21 -0.72 1.43 -4.37
C VAL A 21 -1.18 1.15 -5.81
N PRO A 22 -0.36 1.48 -6.82
CA PRO A 22 -0.71 1.20 -8.22
C PRO A 22 -0.93 -0.30 -8.46
N PRO A 23 -1.89 -0.69 -9.33
CA PRO A 23 -2.15 -2.10 -9.63
C PRO A 23 -0.92 -2.88 -10.09
N ALA A 24 -0.03 -2.28 -10.88
CA ALA A 24 1.22 -2.90 -11.33
C ALA A 24 2.14 -3.29 -10.16
N VAL A 25 2.16 -2.51 -9.07
CA VAL A 25 2.91 -2.83 -7.86
C VAL A 25 2.26 -3.98 -7.11
N VAL A 26 0.92 -3.98 -7.01
CA VAL A 26 0.15 -5.07 -6.37
C VAL A 26 0.35 -6.40 -7.11
N GLU A 27 0.31 -6.38 -8.44
CA GLU A 27 0.58 -7.56 -9.28
C GLU A 27 2.01 -8.07 -9.09
N ALA A 28 3.00 -7.16 -9.07
CA ALA A 28 4.39 -7.52 -8.84
C ALA A 28 4.66 -8.11 -7.45
N LEU A 29 3.85 -7.77 -6.43
CA LEU A 29 3.94 -8.40 -5.11
C LEU A 29 3.45 -9.85 -5.13
N GLY A 30 2.65 -10.26 -6.11
CA GLY A 30 2.23 -11.66 -6.34
C GLY A 30 1.34 -12.30 -5.26
N ALA A 31 1.11 -11.61 -4.15
CA ALA A 31 0.34 -12.08 -3.00
C ALA A 31 -1.14 -11.65 -3.02
N GLY A 32 -1.61 -11.10 -4.15
CA GLY A 32 -2.99 -10.73 -4.38
C GLY A 32 -3.44 -9.47 -3.64
N LYS A 33 -4.77 -9.28 -3.56
CA LYS A 33 -5.41 -8.02 -3.13
C LYS A 33 -5.25 -7.69 -1.64
N ARG A 34 -4.83 -8.66 -0.80
CA ARG A 34 -4.64 -8.52 0.65
C ARG A 34 -3.26 -8.98 1.11
N ALA A 35 -2.24 -8.68 0.32
CA ALA A 35 -0.86 -9.03 0.68
C ALA A 35 -0.45 -8.33 1.98
N ALA A 36 0.17 -9.10 2.89
CA ALA A 36 0.88 -8.54 4.02
C ALA A 36 2.17 -7.88 3.51
N VAL A 37 2.37 -6.62 3.88
CA VAL A 37 3.48 -5.79 3.37
C VAL A 37 4.22 -5.11 4.52
N VAL A 38 5.51 -4.86 4.30
CA VAL A 38 6.32 -3.97 5.12
C VAL A 38 6.50 -2.69 4.31
N VAL A 39 6.05 -1.58 4.86
CA VAL A 39 5.98 -0.29 4.18
C VAL A 39 7.00 0.63 4.82
N THR A 40 7.77 1.34 3.99
CA THR A 40 8.72 2.35 4.46
C THR A 40 8.38 3.69 3.81
N VAL A 41 8.03 4.69 4.61
CA VAL A 41 7.71 6.05 4.16
C VAL A 41 8.53 7.03 4.97
N ASN A 42 9.33 7.88 4.32
CA ASN A 42 10.16 8.90 4.98
C ASN A 42 11.02 8.35 6.16
N GLY A 43 11.53 7.13 6.05
CA GLY A 43 12.33 6.48 7.10
C GLY A 43 11.51 5.83 8.23
N HIS A 44 10.18 5.92 8.20
CA HIS A 44 9.30 5.19 9.10
C HIS A 44 8.87 3.87 8.46
N THR A 45 9.18 2.76 9.13
CA THR A 45 8.84 1.41 8.65
C THR A 45 7.79 0.76 9.54
N TYR A 46 6.72 0.25 8.92
CA TYR A 46 5.64 -0.43 9.63
C TYR A 46 5.10 -1.62 8.83
N ARG A 47 4.47 -2.56 9.54
CA ARG A 47 3.76 -3.68 8.93
C ARG A 47 2.31 -3.29 8.72
N SER A 48 1.81 -3.50 7.51
CA SER A 48 0.40 -3.28 7.19
C SER A 48 -0.05 -4.33 6.18
N THR A 49 -1.31 -4.29 5.81
CA THR A 49 -1.91 -5.21 4.84
C THR A 49 -2.60 -4.40 3.76
N LEU A 50 -2.41 -4.78 2.50
CA LEU A 50 -3.18 -4.19 1.42
C LEU A 50 -4.69 -4.41 1.65
N ALA A 51 -5.46 -3.37 1.44
CA ALA A 51 -6.91 -3.38 1.47
C ALA A 51 -7.46 -2.84 0.15
N VAL A 52 -8.65 -3.27 -0.23
CA VAL A 52 -9.36 -2.73 -1.40
C VAL A 52 -10.52 -1.90 -0.89
N MET A 53 -10.49 -0.59 -1.13
CA MET A 53 -11.53 0.35 -0.74
C MET A 53 -11.96 1.14 -1.98
N GLY A 54 -13.25 1.03 -2.36
CA GLY A 54 -13.79 1.76 -3.52
C GLY A 54 -13.14 1.39 -4.86
N GLY A 55 -12.61 0.17 -5.00
CA GLY A 55 -11.89 -0.26 -6.20
C GLY A 55 -10.41 0.14 -6.25
N ARG A 56 -9.90 0.84 -5.22
CA ARG A 56 -8.49 1.21 -5.08
C ARG A 56 -7.77 0.30 -4.11
N HIS A 57 -6.48 0.06 -4.35
CA HIS A 57 -5.61 -0.65 -3.44
C HIS A 57 -4.96 0.35 -2.48
N LEU A 58 -5.30 0.25 -1.20
CA LEU A 58 -4.83 1.15 -0.16
C LEU A 58 -4.06 0.37 0.90
N ILE A 59 -3.04 1.00 1.46
CA ILE A 59 -2.40 0.59 2.71
C ILE A 59 -2.92 1.51 3.82
N PRO A 60 -3.59 0.96 4.84
CA PRO A 60 -3.96 1.70 6.05
C PRO A 60 -2.78 1.85 7.03
#